data_AF-A0A414ZHZ9-F1
#
_entry.id   AF-A0A414ZHZ9-F1
#
_cell.length_a   1.000
_cell.length_b   1.000
_cell.length_c   1.000
_cell.angle_alpha   90.00
_cell.angle_beta   90.00
_cell.angle_gamma   90.00
#
_symmetry.space_group_name_H-M   'P 1'
#
loop_
_entity.id
_entity.type
_entity.pdbx_description
1 polymer ?
#
loop_
_entity_poly.entity_id
_entity_poly.type
_entity_poly.pdbx_seq_one_letter_code
_entity_poly.pdbx_strand_id
1 'polypeptide(L)'
;ETGLRPLFELLKNASDEEKLNDLITKDETFTKVDVETVAAINLFVGTDIKYDEKDEVVNMCKAWDDHKKRGIQEGMQQGRLFEIYLSVQEGDYSAKRGAEKAEMSLDEFEKAMSKAGYKIPELV
;
A
#
# COMPACT_ATOMS: atom_id res chain seq x y z
N GLU A 1 5.32 23.13 22.71
CA GLU A 1 5.70 21.76 22.29
C GLU A 1 6.55 21.84 21.03
N THR A 2 7.39 20.84 20.77
CA THR A 2 8.11 20.73 19.51
C THR A 2 7.19 20.08 18.48
N GLY A 3 7.19 20.57 17.23
CA GLY A 3 6.40 19.96 16.14
C GLY A 3 6.75 18.48 15.89
N LEU A 4 7.91 18.02 16.36
CA LEU A 4 8.40 16.64 16.18
C LEU A 4 7.85 15.61 17.16
N ARG A 5 7.04 16.00 18.17
CA ARG A 5 6.45 15.04 19.12
C ARG A 5 5.69 13.89 18.42
N PRO A 6 4.83 14.13 17.41
CA PRO A 6 4.12 13.07 16.68
C PRO A 6 5.07 12.06 16.03
N LEU A 7 6.18 12.54 15.44
CA LEU A 7 7.19 11.67 14.82
C LEU A 7 7.83 10.72 15.85
N PHE A 8 8.27 11.24 17.00
CA PHE A 8 8.92 10.41 18.01
C PHE A 8 7.96 9.40 18.66
N GLU A 9 6.70 9.79 18.90
CA GLU A 9 5.69 8.86 19.42
C GLU A 9 5.35 7.77 18.40
N LEU A 10 5.27 8.08 17.10
CA LEU A 10 5.12 7.05 16.06
C LEU A 10 6.29 6.07 16.07
N LEU A 11 7.54 6.58 16.04
CA LEU A 11 8.74 5.73 16.02
C LEU A 11 8.82 4.83 17.26
N LYS A 12 8.47 5.35 18.44
CA LYS A 12 8.45 4.61 19.69
C LYS A 12 7.45 3.44 19.69
N ASN A 13 6.34 3.59 18.96
CA ASN A 13 5.27 2.58 18.90
C ASN A 13 5.26 1.78 17.59
N ALA A 14 6.21 2.01 16.67
CA ALA A 14 6.19 1.46 15.31
C ALA A 14 6.20 -0.08 15.24
N SER A 15 6.69 -0.77 16.28
CA SER A 15 6.72 -2.23 16.34
C SER A 15 5.43 -2.87 16.89
N ASP A 16 4.48 -2.08 17.38
CA ASP A 16 3.26 -2.56 18.02
C ASP A 16 2.04 -1.95 17.30
N GLU A 17 1.44 -2.72 16.38
CA GLU A 17 0.34 -2.25 15.54
C GLU A 17 -0.86 -1.76 16.37
N GLU A 18 -1.18 -2.43 17.48
CA GLU A 18 -2.33 -2.07 18.32
C GLU A 18 -2.08 -0.74 19.00
N LYS A 19 -0.90 -0.57 19.63
CA LYS A 19 -0.53 0.72 20.25
C LYS A 19 -0.40 1.85 19.24
N LEU A 20 0.12 1.56 18.05
CA LEU A 20 0.26 2.54 16.98
C LEU A 20 -1.11 3.03 16.49
N ASN A 21 -2.05 2.11 16.26
CA ASN A 21 -3.42 2.45 15.88
C ASN A 21 -4.12 3.25 16.99
N ASP A 22 -3.95 2.84 18.25
CA ASP A 22 -4.52 3.55 19.39
C ASP A 22 -3.96 4.98 19.53
N LEU A 23 -2.64 5.14 19.40
CA LEU A 23 -1.98 6.44 19.41
C LEU A 23 -2.55 7.37 18.33
N ILE A 24 -2.58 6.89 17.08
CA ILE A 24 -3.00 7.71 15.94
C ILE A 24 -4.48 8.05 16.01
N THR A 25 -5.34 7.14 16.50
CA THR A 25 -6.80 7.33 16.46
C THR A 25 -7.37 8.00 17.71
N LYS A 26 -6.69 7.93 18.85
CA LYS A 26 -7.21 8.43 20.14
C LYS A 26 -6.49 9.67 20.68
N ASP A 27 -5.22 9.89 20.32
CA ASP A 27 -4.48 11.07 20.78
C ASP A 27 -4.81 12.29 19.92
N GLU A 28 -5.35 13.35 20.55
CA GLU A 28 -5.75 14.59 19.87
C GLU A 28 -4.59 15.26 19.13
N THR A 29 -3.34 15.02 19.54
CA THR A 29 -2.14 15.52 18.87
C THR A 29 -2.10 15.10 17.39
N PHE A 30 -2.66 13.93 17.06
CA PHE A 30 -2.70 13.41 15.69
C PHE A 30 -3.86 13.96 14.85
N THR A 31 -4.78 14.72 15.43
CA THR A 31 -5.89 15.32 14.66
C THR A 31 -5.46 16.53 13.84
N LYS A 32 -4.35 17.17 14.21
CA LYS A 32 -3.78 18.36 13.55
C LYS A 32 -2.26 18.31 13.62
N VAL A 33 -1.64 17.68 12.64
CA VAL A 33 -0.18 17.61 12.50
C VAL A 33 0.25 18.49 11.34
N ASP A 34 1.26 19.34 11.54
CA ASP A 34 1.84 20.18 10.49
C ASP A 34 2.40 19.33 9.33
N VAL A 35 2.26 19.85 8.11
CA VAL A 35 2.67 19.13 6.88
C VAL A 35 4.15 18.79 6.86
N GLU A 36 5.02 19.61 7.45
CA GLU A 36 6.44 19.33 7.59
C GLU A 36 6.70 18.10 8.47
N THR A 37 5.96 17.96 9.56
CA THR A 37 6.06 16.77 10.42
C THR A 37 5.53 15.53 9.72
N VAL A 38 4.44 15.63 8.93
CA VAL A 38 3.96 14.49 8.13
C VAL A 38 4.98 14.09 7.06
N ALA A 39 5.62 15.05 6.39
CA ALA A 39 6.70 14.80 5.45
C ALA A 39 7.88 14.08 6.13
N ALA A 40 8.26 14.52 7.34
CA ALA A 40 9.30 13.86 8.13
C ALA A 40 8.90 12.43 8.53
N ILE A 41 7.64 12.20 8.92
CA ILE A 41 7.12 10.86 9.21
C ILE A 41 7.26 9.94 8.00
N ASN A 42 6.80 10.38 6.82
CA ASN A 42 6.94 9.59 5.59
C ASN A 42 8.41 9.26 5.28
N LEU A 43 9.30 10.24 5.44
CA LEU A 43 10.74 10.05 5.19
C LEU A 43 11.39 9.07 6.18
N PHE A 44 11.14 9.21 7.49
CA PHE A 44 11.84 8.43 8.52
C PHE A 44 11.23 7.05 8.78
N VAL A 45 9.91 6.92 8.63
CA VAL A 45 9.20 5.65 8.83
C VAL A 45 9.16 4.83 7.53
N GLY A 46 9.37 5.48 6.38
CA GLY A 46 9.26 4.82 5.07
C GLY A 46 7.81 4.58 4.65
N THR A 47 6.89 5.43 5.13
CA THR A 47 5.47 5.39 4.76
C THR A 47 5.16 6.34 3.61
N ASP A 48 4.05 6.07 2.91
CA ASP A 48 3.49 6.97 1.87
C ASP A 48 2.08 7.42 2.26
N ILE A 49 2.00 8.10 3.41
CA ILE A 49 0.77 8.74 3.87
C ILE A 49 0.51 9.93 2.95
N LYS A 50 -0.65 9.93 2.28
CA LYS A 50 -1.01 11.03 1.38
C LYS A 50 -1.71 12.14 2.16
N TYR A 51 -1.38 13.37 1.81
CA TYR A 51 -1.96 14.60 2.33
C TYR A 51 -1.94 15.69 1.23
N ASP A 52 -2.72 16.75 1.40
CA ASP A 52 -2.64 17.92 0.51
C ASP A 52 -1.54 18.86 1.02
N GLU A 53 -0.52 19.11 0.20
CA GLU A 53 0.59 20.01 0.55
C GLU A 53 0.15 21.48 0.68
N LYS A 54 -1.06 21.82 0.20
CA LYS A 54 -1.62 23.17 0.35
C LYS A 54 -2.26 23.41 1.71
N ASP A 55 -2.57 22.35 2.45
CA ASP A 55 -3.11 22.47 3.80
C ASP A 55 -1.98 22.78 4.79
N GLU A 56 -2.27 23.56 5.84
CA GLU A 56 -1.28 23.83 6.90
C GLU A 56 -1.17 22.65 7.88
N VAL A 57 -2.25 21.87 8.01
CA VAL A 57 -2.33 20.74 8.95
C VAL A 57 -3.05 19.56 8.32
N VAL A 58 -2.61 18.37 8.71
CA VAL A 58 -3.16 17.08 8.29
C VAL A 58 -3.87 16.43 9.47
N ASN A 59 -5.06 15.90 9.21
CA ASN A 59 -5.70 14.97 10.13
C ASN A 59 -5.09 13.58 9.95
N MET A 60 -4.18 13.20 10.84
CA MET A 60 -3.45 11.94 10.73
C MET A 60 -4.35 10.72 10.96
N CYS A 61 -5.40 10.82 11.78
CA CYS A 61 -6.37 9.73 11.94
C CYS A 61 -6.95 9.33 10.58
N LYS A 62 -7.45 10.32 9.83
CA LYS A 62 -8.04 10.11 8.51
C LYS A 62 -6.99 9.65 7.51
N ALA A 63 -5.83 10.31 7.46
CA ALA A 63 -4.78 9.98 6.51
C ALA A 63 -4.23 8.56 6.71
N TRP A 64 -4.15 8.10 7.96
CA TRP A 64 -3.77 6.74 8.34
C TRP A 64 -4.82 5.71 7.94
N ASP A 65 -6.10 5.96 8.25
CA ASP A 65 -7.19 5.08 7.86
C ASP A 65 -7.27 4.91 6.34
N ASP A 66 -7.14 6.00 5.59
CA ASP A 66 -7.12 5.99 4.14
C ASP A 66 -5.89 5.23 3.60
N HIS A 67 -4.71 5.44 4.20
CA HIS A 67 -3.51 4.69 3.87
C HIS A 67 -3.70 3.18 4.08
N LYS A 68 -4.25 2.75 5.23
CA LYS A 68 -4.51 1.33 5.54
C LYS A 68 -5.49 0.71 4.55
N LYS A 69 -6.59 1.40 4.24
CA LYS A 69 -7.59 0.93 3.27
C LYS A 69 -6.99 0.74 1.87
N ARG A 70 -6.18 1.70 1.41
CA ARG A 70 -5.49 1.56 0.12
C ARG A 70 -4.53 0.39 0.12
N GLY A 71 -3.71 0.23 1.17
CA GLY A 71 -2.79 -0.90 1.28
C GLY A 71 -3.51 -2.25 1.21
N ILE A 72 -4.66 -2.38 1.87
CA ILE A 72 -5.51 -3.58 1.78
C ILE A 72 -6.02 -3.79 0.35
N GLN A 73 -6.53 -2.74 -0.30
CA GLN A 73 -7.04 -2.83 -1.67
C GLN A 73 -5.95 -3.21 -2.67
N GLU A 74 -4.78 -2.57 -2.59
CA GLU A 74 -3.61 -2.87 -3.42
C GLU A 74 -3.14 -4.31 -3.18
N GLY A 75 -3.06 -4.75 -1.91
CA GLY A 75 -2.71 -6.11 -1.56
C GLY A 75 -3.68 -7.15 -2.12
N MET A 76 -4.99 -6.88 -2.09
CA MET A 76 -6.00 -7.75 -2.70
C MET A 76 -5.84 -7.84 -4.23
N GLN A 77 -5.58 -6.71 -4.89
CA GLN A 77 -5.36 -6.68 -6.34
C GLN A 77 -4.08 -7.44 -6.73
N GLN A 78 -2.99 -7.23 -5.98
CA GLN A 78 -1.73 -7.95 -6.17
C GLN A 78 -1.90 -9.45 -5.94
N GLY A 79 -2.59 -9.85 -4.86
CA GLY A 79 -2.88 -11.25 -4.56
C GLY A 79 -3.71 -11.94 -5.64
N ARG A 80 -4.69 -11.23 -6.21
CA ARG A 80 -5.48 -11.72 -7.34
C ARG A 80 -4.62 -11.92 -8.59
N LEU A 81 -3.74 -10.98 -8.93
CA LEU A 81 -2.84 -11.14 -10.08
C LEU A 81 -1.83 -12.28 -9.86
N PHE A 82 -1.30 -12.41 -8.64
CA PHE A 82 -0.41 -13.49 -8.25
C PHE A 82 -1.04 -14.87 -8.47
N GLU A 83 -2.30 -15.06 -8.03
CA GLU A 83 -3.03 -16.31 -8.24
C GLU A 83 -3.23 -16.60 -9.73
N ILE A 84 -3.66 -15.61 -10.51
CA ILE A 84 -3.86 -15.76 -11.96
C ILE A 84 -2.55 -16.16 -12.65
N TYR A 85 -1.43 -15.52 -12.28
CA TYR A 85 -0.12 -15.82 -12.85
C TYR A 85 0.34 -17.25 -12.52
N LEU A 86 0.14 -17.69 -11.27
CA LEU A 86 0.42 -19.08 -10.88
C LEU A 86 -0.44 -20.06 -11.68
N SER A 87 -1.74 -19.84 -11.77
CA SER A 87 -2.64 -20.73 -12.54
C SER A 87 -2.24 -20.82 -14.01
N VAL A 88 -1.76 -19.73 -14.63
CA VAL A 88 -1.24 -19.79 -16.01
C VAL A 88 0.07 -20.57 -16.07
N GLN A 89 0.99 -20.33 -15.14
CA GLN A 89 2.28 -21.02 -15.10
C GLN A 89 2.14 -22.53 -14.85
N GLU A 90 1.17 -22.94 -14.05
CA GLU A 90 0.86 -24.34 -13.74
C GLU A 90 0.04 -25.02 -14.85
N GLY A 91 -0.48 -24.24 -15.80
CA GLY A 91 -1.25 -24.73 -16.94
C GLY A 91 -2.75 -24.90 -16.68
N ASP A 92 -3.24 -24.53 -15.49
CA ASP A 92 -4.67 -24.52 -15.15
C ASP A 92 -5.44 -23.50 -16.00
N TYR A 93 -4.80 -22.37 -16.31
CA TYR A 93 -5.30 -21.37 -17.26
C TYR A 93 -4.40 -21.28 -18.49
N SER A 94 -5.03 -21.08 -19.65
CA SER A 94 -4.31 -20.53 -20.80
C SER A 94 -3.94 -19.06 -20.54
N ALA A 95 -2.87 -18.56 -21.17
CA ALA A 95 -2.48 -17.16 -21.08
C ALA A 95 -3.64 -16.21 -21.46
N LYS A 96 -4.43 -16.57 -22.47
CA LYS A 96 -5.63 -15.83 -22.86
C LYS A 96 -6.66 -15.76 -21.74
N ARG A 97 -6.92 -16.88 -21.06
CA ARG A 97 -7.85 -16.92 -19.92
C ARG A 97 -7.32 -16.09 -18.74
N GLY A 98 -6.02 -16.15 -18.49
CA GLY A 98 -5.36 -15.32 -17.50
C GLY A 98 -5.53 -13.83 -17.78
N ALA A 99 -5.29 -13.39 -19.01
CA ALA A 99 -5.48 -12.01 -19.44
C ALA A 99 -6.93 -11.52 -19.26
N GLU A 100 -7.91 -12.35 -19.67
CA GLU A 100 -9.34 -12.06 -19.45
C GLU A 100 -9.66 -11.88 -17.96
N LYS A 101 -9.15 -12.76 -17.10
CA LYS A 101 -9.34 -12.65 -15.64
C LYS A 101 -8.64 -11.42 -15.08
N ALA A 102 -7.44 -11.10 -15.56
CA ALA A 102 -6.69 -9.93 -15.13
C ALA A 102 -7.29 -8.60 -15.64
N GLU A 103 -8.29 -8.64 -16.53
CA GLU A 103 -8.87 -7.47 -17.20
C GLU A 103 -7.83 -6.68 -18.01
N MET A 104 -6.91 -7.41 -18.65
CA MET A 104 -5.82 -6.87 -19.45
C MET A 104 -5.88 -7.44 -20.87
N SER A 105 -5.23 -6.77 -21.83
CA SER A 105 -4.94 -7.42 -23.10
C SER A 105 -3.94 -8.57 -22.91
N LEU A 106 -3.93 -9.52 -23.85
CA LEU A 106 -2.98 -10.65 -23.78
C LEU A 106 -1.53 -10.16 -23.74
N ASP A 107 -1.14 -9.24 -24.62
CA ASP A 107 0.23 -8.70 -24.66
C ASP A 107 0.63 -7.99 -23.36
N GLU A 108 -0.26 -7.20 -22.76
CA GLU A 108 0.00 -6.55 -21.46
C GLU A 108 0.15 -7.58 -20.34
N PHE A 109 -0.69 -8.61 -20.35
CA PHE A 109 -0.66 -9.68 -19.36
C PHE A 109 0.63 -10.51 -19.44
N GLU A 110 1.05 -10.90 -20.65
CA GLU A 110 2.29 -11.68 -20.86
C GLU A 110 3.52 -10.87 -20.42
N LYS A 111 3.57 -9.58 -20.74
CA LYS A 111 4.63 -8.67 -20.27
C LYS A 111 4.63 -8.53 -18.75
N ALA A 112 3.45 -8.41 -18.14
CA ALA A 112 3.32 -8.27 -16.69
C ALA A 112 3.74 -9.55 -15.96
N MET A 113 3.35 -10.73 -16.45
CA MET A 113 3.83 -12.03 -15.97
C MET A 113 5.35 -12.15 -16.05
N SER A 114 5.92 -11.86 -17.21
CA SER A 114 7.36 -11.93 -17.44
C SER A 114 8.13 -10.99 -16.52
N LYS A 115 7.67 -9.73 -16.38
CA LYS A 115 8.24 -8.75 -15.45
C LYS A 115 8.15 -9.22 -13.98
N ALA A 116 7.10 -9.94 -13.63
CA ALA A 116 6.91 -10.53 -12.30
C ALA A 116 7.68 -11.86 -12.08
N GLY A 117 8.39 -12.36 -13.10
CA GLY A 117 9.21 -13.57 -13.01
C GLY A 117 8.49 -14.88 -13.28
N TYR A 118 7.24 -14.83 -13.77
CA TYR A 118 6.47 -16.00 -14.13
C TYR A 118 6.73 -16.44 -15.57
N LYS A 119 6.58 -17.74 -15.81
CA LYS A 119 6.71 -18.35 -17.14
C LYS A 119 5.35 -18.72 -17.68
N ILE A 120 5.19 -18.57 -18.99
CA ILE A 120 4.04 -19.07 -19.72
C ILE A 120 4.45 -20.42 -20.32
N PRO A 121 3.73 -21.52 -20.04
CA PRO A 121 4.03 -22.82 -20.63
C PRO A 121 3.94 -22.75 -22.15
N GLU A 122 4.90 -23.39 -22.83
CA GLU A 122 4.78 -23.60 -24.28
C GLU A 122 3.59 -24.53 -24.55
N LEU A 123 2.72 -24.15 -25.50
CA LEU A 123 1.65 -25.02 -25.97
C LEU A 123 2.29 -26.27 -26.59
N VAL A 124 2.17 -27.41 -25.90
CA VAL A 124 2.61 -28.73 -26.39
C VAL A 124 1.67 -29.24 -27.47
#